data_AF-A0A7Y0L6C1-F1
#
_entry.id   AF-A0A7Y0L6C1-F1
#
_cell.length_a   1.000
_cell.length_b   1.000
_cell.length_c   1.000
_cell.angle_alpha   90.00
_cell.angle_beta   90.00
_cell.angle_gamma   90.00
#
_symmetry.space_group_name_H-M   'P 1'
#
loop_
_entity.id
_entity.type
_entity.pdbx_description
1 polymer ?
#
loop_
_entity_poly.entity_id
_entity_poly.type
_entity_poly.pdbx_seq_one_letter_code
_entity_poly.pdbx_strand_id
1 'polypeptide(L)'
;MFPVPVVGASSGLPETEVVPQAAAPTLIGTFAASDFSASQTYKAVMTGVLHRNAVERSFIIANTLNEALTSLDFWLFDTTLSTYSNTGGGQNLSDSNGVASNGYAQYTSEAAGILAFHGDSLIIQMGMGATAPTSGEVQVYVVELFH
;
A
#
# COMPACT_ATOMS: atom_id res chain seq x y z
N MET A 1 -17.69 17.00 -27.81
CA MET A 1 -18.95 16.27 -27.52
C MET A 1 -19.03 16.15 -26.01
N PHE A 2 -19.99 16.82 -25.36
CA PHE A 2 -20.17 16.72 -23.91
C PHE A 2 -20.87 15.39 -23.59
N PRO A 3 -20.51 14.68 -22.51
CA PRO A 3 -21.21 13.46 -22.12
C PRO A 3 -22.68 13.77 -21.80
N VAL A 4 -23.57 12.91 -22.32
CA VAL A 4 -25.01 12.97 -22.02
C VAL A 4 -25.20 12.48 -20.58
N PRO A 5 -25.89 13.23 -19.70
CA PRO A 5 -26.11 12.80 -18.32
C PRO A 5 -26.91 11.50 -18.28
N VAL A 6 -26.49 10.59 -17.40
CA VAL A 6 -27.23 9.36 -17.10
C VAL A 6 -28.51 9.74 -16.35
N VAL A 7 -29.67 9.44 -16.95
CA VAL A 7 -30.98 9.70 -16.35
C VAL A 7 -31.47 8.41 -15.71
N GLY A 8 -31.79 8.45 -14.42
CA GLY A 8 -32.28 7.29 -13.67
C GLY A 8 -33.59 6.76 -14.23
N ALA A 9 -33.66 5.46 -14.55
CA ALA A 9 -34.82 4.83 -15.18
C ALA A 9 -36.11 4.87 -14.34
N SER A 10 -36.01 5.11 -13.04
CA SER A 10 -37.15 5.22 -12.10
C SER A 10 -37.51 6.66 -11.73
N SER A 11 -36.56 7.59 -11.82
CA SER A 11 -36.70 8.97 -11.32
C SER A 11 -36.86 10.01 -12.43
N GLY A 12 -36.38 9.73 -13.65
CA GLY A 12 -36.40 10.69 -14.76
C GLY A 12 -35.54 11.93 -14.52
N LEU A 13 -34.74 11.93 -13.46
CA LEU A 13 -33.84 13.03 -13.10
C LEU A 13 -32.40 12.67 -13.50
N PRO A 14 -31.56 13.68 -13.81
CA PRO A 14 -30.12 13.46 -13.94
C PRO A 14 -29.60 12.90 -12.62
N GLU A 15 -29.10 11.68 -12.64
CA GLU A 15 -28.41 11.12 -11.48
C GLU A 15 -26.96 11.56 -11.59
N THR A 16 -26.48 12.27 -10.56
CA THR A 16 -25.06 12.54 -10.46
C THR A 16 -24.45 11.28 -9.90
N GLU A 17 -23.76 10.51 -10.73
CA GLU A 17 -22.93 9.40 -10.25
C GLU A 17 -21.83 10.02 -9.38
N VAL A 18 -21.96 9.87 -8.05
CA VAL A 18 -20.87 10.20 -7.14
C VAL A 18 -19.88 9.04 -7.23
N VAL A 19 -18.91 9.15 -8.14
CA VAL A 19 -17.78 8.23 -8.20
C VAL A 19 -16.86 8.58 -7.04
N PRO A 20 -16.64 7.67 -6.06
CA PRO A 20 -15.65 7.89 -5.01
C PRO A 20 -14.31 8.19 -5.66
N GLN A 21 -13.74 9.37 -5.37
CA GLN A 21 -12.44 9.75 -5.91
C GLN A 21 -11.35 9.45 -4.89
N ALA A 22 -10.40 8.61 -5.27
CA ALA A 22 -9.24 8.33 -4.46
C ALA A 22 -8.42 9.61 -4.22
N ALA A 23 -7.91 9.78 -2.99
CA ALA A 23 -7.04 10.90 -2.66
C ALA A 23 -5.71 10.84 -3.42
N ALA A 24 -5.00 11.96 -3.50
CA ALA A 24 -3.63 11.96 -3.99
C ALA A 24 -2.74 11.01 -3.14
N PRO A 25 -1.76 10.30 -3.73
CA PRO A 25 -0.85 9.44 -2.97
C PRO A 25 -0.18 10.21 -1.83
N THR A 26 -0.24 9.66 -0.63
CA THR A 26 0.37 10.23 0.57
C THR A 26 1.61 9.42 0.94
N LEU A 27 2.74 10.08 1.14
CA LEU A 27 3.98 9.44 1.60
C LEU A 27 3.82 9.04 3.08
N ILE A 28 4.02 7.76 3.38
CA ILE A 28 3.89 7.20 4.75
C ILE A 28 5.22 6.68 5.32
N GLY A 29 6.27 6.57 4.49
CA GLY A 29 7.60 6.20 4.96
C GLY A 29 8.69 6.38 3.91
N THR A 30 9.90 6.68 4.38
CA THR A 30 11.12 6.74 3.58
C THR A 30 12.22 5.96 4.31
N PHE A 31 12.88 5.05 3.60
CA PHE A 31 13.90 4.15 4.13
C PHE A 31 15.18 4.30 3.30
N ALA A 32 16.28 4.69 3.93
CA ALA A 32 17.52 5.00 3.26
C ALA A 32 18.32 3.72 2.95
N ALA A 33 19.23 3.78 1.97
CA ALA A 33 20.12 2.66 1.65
C ALA A 33 20.85 2.07 2.88
N SER A 34 21.18 2.90 3.89
CA SER A 34 21.82 2.47 5.13
C SER A 34 20.97 1.55 6.02
N ASP A 35 19.66 1.52 5.81
CA ASP A 35 18.74 0.65 6.56
C ASP A 35 18.77 -0.80 6.06
N PHE A 36 19.32 -1.01 4.85
CA PHE A 36 19.33 -2.30 4.17
C PHE A 36 20.68 -2.99 4.28
N SER A 37 20.65 -4.33 4.30
CA SER A 37 21.86 -5.16 4.35
C SER A 37 21.75 -6.31 3.34
N ALA A 38 22.88 -6.72 2.80
CA ALA A 38 22.98 -7.82 1.85
C ALA A 38 22.38 -9.12 2.42
N SER A 39 21.58 -9.82 1.62
CA SER A 39 20.94 -11.10 1.95
C SER A 39 20.08 -11.07 3.22
N GLN A 40 19.57 -9.89 3.59
CA GLN A 40 18.71 -9.70 4.75
C GLN A 40 17.34 -9.17 4.34
N THR A 41 16.37 -9.36 5.22
CA THR A 41 15.04 -8.75 5.09
C THR A 41 14.97 -7.55 6.02
N TYR A 42 14.77 -6.37 5.46
CA TYR A 42 14.48 -5.17 6.24
C TYR A 42 12.99 -5.12 6.59
N LYS A 43 12.66 -4.74 7.82
CA LYS A 43 11.28 -4.67 8.31
C LYS A 43 10.92 -3.23 8.63
N ALA A 44 10.21 -2.58 7.72
CA ALA A 44 9.60 -1.28 7.93
C ALA A 44 8.32 -1.44 8.76
N VAL A 45 8.25 -0.81 9.93
CA VAL A 45 7.05 -0.78 10.77
C VAL A 45 6.53 0.65 10.82
N MET A 46 5.34 0.87 10.27
CA MET A 46 4.67 2.17 10.19
C MET A 46 3.36 2.11 10.97
N THR A 47 3.32 2.84 12.07
CA THR A 47 2.26 2.79 13.09
C THR A 47 1.38 4.03 13.00
N GLY A 48 0.07 3.86 12.88
CA GLY A 48 -0.91 4.95 12.87
C GLY A 48 -0.85 5.82 11.61
N VAL A 49 -0.37 5.27 10.50
CA VAL A 49 -0.19 5.99 9.23
C VAL A 49 -1.37 5.84 8.27
N LEU A 50 -2.34 4.97 8.57
CA LEU A 50 -3.49 4.68 7.72
C LEU A 50 -4.79 5.13 8.39
N HIS A 51 -5.77 5.53 7.59
CA HIS A 51 -7.08 5.89 8.11
C HIS A 51 -7.95 4.65 8.29
N ARG A 52 -8.41 4.37 9.52
CA ARG A 52 -9.24 3.19 9.84
C ARG A 52 -10.57 3.12 9.07
N ASN A 53 -11.07 4.26 8.60
CA ASN A 53 -12.31 4.37 7.83
C ASN A 53 -12.10 4.34 6.30
N ALA A 54 -10.87 4.17 5.82
CA ALA A 54 -10.63 3.93 4.40
C ALA A 54 -11.21 2.57 3.99
N VAL A 55 -11.94 2.56 2.90
CA VAL A 55 -12.67 1.38 2.39
C VAL A 55 -11.79 0.54 1.46
N GLU A 56 -10.87 1.21 0.76
CA GLU A 56 -9.92 0.61 -0.17
C GLU A 56 -8.57 1.31 -0.01
N ARG A 57 -7.49 0.56 -0.27
CA ARG A 57 -6.12 1.07 -0.19
C ARG A 57 -5.28 0.56 -1.35
N SER A 58 -4.41 1.42 -1.85
CA SER A 58 -3.34 1.05 -2.77
C SER A 58 -1.99 1.49 -2.20
N PHE A 59 -1.07 0.55 -2.00
CA PHE A 59 0.30 0.82 -1.57
C PHE A 59 1.19 0.92 -2.79
N ILE A 60 1.98 1.99 -2.86
CA ILE A 60 2.95 2.22 -3.94
C ILE A 60 4.33 2.20 -3.31
N ILE A 61 5.20 1.32 -3.80
CA ILE A 61 6.60 1.22 -3.39
C ILE A 61 7.44 1.78 -4.53
N ALA A 62 8.11 2.89 -4.28
CA ALA A 62 9.10 3.46 -5.20
C ALA A 62 10.49 3.10 -4.70
N ASN A 63 11.21 2.28 -5.47
CA ASN A 63 12.57 1.88 -5.15
C ASN A 63 13.56 2.68 -5.99
N THR A 64 14.26 3.64 -5.37
CA THR A 64 15.36 4.40 -6.01
C THR A 64 16.73 3.89 -5.60
N LEU A 65 16.80 2.78 -4.86
CA LEU A 65 18.06 2.13 -4.53
C LEU A 65 18.76 1.70 -5.81
N ASN A 66 20.10 1.69 -5.77
CA ASN A 66 20.92 1.08 -6.81
C ASN A 66 20.89 -0.46 -6.81
N GLU A 67 20.00 -1.07 -6.03
CA GLU A 67 19.78 -2.51 -5.90
C GLU A 67 18.28 -2.81 -5.95
N ALA A 68 17.92 -4.03 -6.36
CA ALA A 68 16.53 -4.47 -6.38
C ALA A 68 16.07 -4.99 -5.01
N LEU A 69 14.80 -4.78 -4.69
CA LEU A 69 14.09 -5.53 -3.66
C LEU A 69 13.71 -6.88 -4.26
N THR A 70 14.07 -7.99 -3.63
CA THR A 70 13.84 -9.35 -4.14
C THR A 70 12.51 -9.94 -3.72
N SER A 71 11.92 -9.42 -2.63
CA SER A 71 10.58 -9.79 -2.18
C SER A 71 9.95 -8.63 -1.42
N LEU A 72 8.61 -8.59 -1.45
CA LEU A 72 7.82 -7.69 -0.64
C LEU A 72 6.70 -8.44 0.06
N ASP A 73 6.61 -8.29 1.37
CA ASP A 73 5.49 -8.79 2.15
C ASP A 73 4.88 -7.66 2.99
N PHE A 74 3.55 -7.59 3.02
CA PHE A 74 2.79 -6.56 3.73
C PHE A 74 1.90 -7.18 4.79
N TRP A 75 1.88 -6.58 5.97
CA TRP A 75 0.94 -6.90 7.05
C TRP A 75 0.24 -5.65 7.53
N LEU A 76 -1.08 -5.62 7.37
CA LEU A 76 -1.92 -4.59 7.98
C LEU A 76 -2.32 -5.03 9.39
N PHE A 77 -2.25 -4.10 10.34
CA PHE A 77 -2.61 -4.35 11.73
C PHE A 77 -3.28 -3.12 12.36
N ASP A 78 -4.07 -3.36 13.41
CA ASP A 78 -4.66 -2.33 14.26
C ASP A 78 -3.75 -2.14 15.47
N THR A 79 -3.23 -0.93 15.69
CA THR A 79 -2.32 -0.62 16.82
C THR A 79 -2.95 -0.64 18.19
N THR A 80 -4.28 -0.58 18.28
CA THR A 80 -4.99 -0.77 19.55
C THR A 80 -5.08 -2.25 19.93
N LEU A 81 -4.69 -3.15 19.02
CA LEU A 81 -4.56 -4.58 19.25
C LEU A 81 -3.07 -4.99 19.16
N SER A 82 -2.71 -6.15 19.71
CA SER A 82 -1.32 -6.64 19.65
C SER A 82 -0.87 -6.83 18.18
N THR A 83 0.34 -6.38 17.87
CA THR A 83 0.98 -6.28 16.53
C THR A 83 1.05 -7.61 15.74
N TYR A 84 0.76 -8.73 16.40
CA TYR A 84 0.78 -10.08 15.82
C TYR A 84 -0.50 -10.87 16.11
N SER A 85 -1.50 -10.24 16.73
CA SER A 85 -2.77 -10.86 17.06
C SER A 85 -3.68 -10.83 15.84
N ASN A 86 -3.56 -11.88 15.01
CA ASN A 86 -4.35 -12.00 13.79
C ASN A 86 -5.85 -12.32 14.04
N THR A 87 -6.31 -12.24 15.29
CA THR A 87 -7.73 -12.43 15.66
C THR A 87 -8.66 -11.37 15.07
N GLY A 88 -8.11 -10.28 14.51
CA GLY A 88 -8.86 -9.32 13.69
C GLY A 88 -8.93 -9.63 12.19
N GLY A 89 -8.22 -10.66 11.68
CA GLY A 89 -8.27 -11.04 10.27
C GLY A 89 -7.30 -10.32 9.34
N GLY A 90 -6.08 -10.04 9.77
CA GLY A 90 -5.00 -9.55 8.90
C GLY A 90 -4.62 -10.59 7.85
N GLN A 91 -4.80 -10.25 6.58
CA GLN A 91 -4.29 -11.02 5.46
C GLN A 91 -2.95 -10.43 5.01
N ASN A 92 -2.01 -11.31 4.68
CA ASN A 92 -0.69 -10.91 4.20
C ASN A 92 -0.75 -10.77 2.68
N LEU A 93 -0.16 -9.69 2.15
CA LEU A 93 0.14 -9.60 0.72
C LEU A 93 1.60 -9.97 0.53
N SER A 94 1.87 -10.97 -0.30
CA SER A 94 3.22 -11.41 -0.62
C SER A 94 3.46 -11.32 -2.11
N ASP A 95 4.53 -10.62 -2.50
CA ASP A 95 5.03 -10.59 -3.87
C ASP A 95 6.44 -11.17 -3.91
N SER A 96 6.54 -12.34 -4.54
CA SER A 96 7.80 -13.06 -4.71
C SER A 96 8.70 -12.47 -5.81
N ASN A 97 8.21 -11.51 -6.59
CA ASN A 97 8.98 -10.90 -7.69
C ASN A 97 9.68 -9.59 -7.28
N GLY A 98 9.30 -8.99 -6.15
CA GLY A 98 9.95 -7.80 -5.60
C GLY A 98 9.81 -6.52 -6.45
N VAL A 99 10.75 -5.59 -6.30
CA VAL A 99 10.78 -4.30 -7.04
C VAL A 99 12.17 -4.06 -7.62
N ALA A 100 12.26 -3.92 -8.94
CA ALA A 100 13.52 -3.62 -9.62
C ALA A 100 14.19 -2.34 -9.09
N SER A 101 15.51 -2.22 -9.28
CA SER A 101 16.24 -0.98 -9.02
C SER A 101 15.69 0.16 -9.90
N ASN A 102 15.47 1.34 -9.31
CA ASN A 102 14.79 2.47 -9.95
C ASN A 102 13.39 2.11 -10.49
N GLY A 103 12.73 1.14 -9.86
CA GLY A 103 11.41 0.64 -10.23
C GLY A 103 10.32 1.08 -9.27
N TYR A 104 9.09 0.71 -9.61
CA TYR A 104 7.94 0.86 -8.71
C TYR A 104 7.06 -0.39 -8.75
N ALA A 105 6.35 -0.62 -7.65
CA ALA A 105 5.30 -1.63 -7.55
C ALA A 105 4.05 -1.04 -6.89
N GLN A 106 2.88 -1.54 -7.27
CA GLN A 106 1.59 -1.10 -6.74
C GLN A 106 0.77 -2.31 -6.29
N TYR A 107 0.24 -2.23 -5.08
CA TYR A 107 -0.53 -3.30 -4.44
C TYR A 107 -1.87 -2.75 -3.96
N THR A 108 -2.97 -3.23 -4.54
CA THR A 108 -4.33 -2.78 -4.18
C THR A 108 -5.03 -3.83 -3.33
N SER A 109 -5.60 -3.42 -2.19
CA SER A 109 -6.24 -4.32 -1.21
C SER A 109 -7.44 -5.08 -1.78
N GLU A 110 -8.14 -4.51 -2.75
CA GLU A 110 -9.32 -5.10 -3.39
C GLU A 110 -9.00 -6.34 -4.22
N ALA A 111 -7.90 -6.30 -4.99
CA ALA A 111 -7.48 -7.41 -5.86
C ALA A 111 -7.14 -8.68 -5.06
N ALA A 112 -6.87 -8.52 -3.77
CA ALA A 112 -6.55 -9.59 -2.84
C ALA A 112 -7.75 -10.08 -2.00
N GLY A 113 -8.96 -9.53 -2.23
CA GLY A 113 -10.14 -9.89 -1.42
C GLY A 113 -10.07 -9.42 0.03
N ILE A 114 -9.18 -8.46 0.33
CA ILE A 114 -9.04 -7.84 1.66
C ILE A 114 -10.10 -6.74 1.76
N LEU A 115 -11.35 -7.17 1.99
CA LEU A 115 -12.44 -6.26 2.33
C LEU A 115 -12.09 -5.52 3.63
N ALA A 116 -11.85 -4.21 3.50
CA ALA A 116 -11.86 -3.19 4.55
C ALA A 116 -11.47 -3.68 5.96
N PHE A 117 -10.22 -4.09 6.14
CA PHE A 117 -9.67 -4.24 7.49
C PHE A 117 -9.44 -2.84 8.08
N HIS A 118 -9.93 -2.59 9.31
CA HIS A 118 -9.76 -1.33 10.05
C HIS A 118 -8.33 -1.10 10.58
N GLY A 119 -7.32 -1.65 9.91
CA GLY A 119 -5.92 -1.44 10.26
C GLY A 119 -5.56 0.03 10.10
N ASP A 120 -4.87 0.58 11.10
CA ASP A 120 -4.27 1.91 11.02
C ASP A 120 -2.76 1.87 10.75
N SER A 121 -2.21 0.66 10.60
CA SER A 121 -0.77 0.43 10.60
C SER A 121 -0.35 -0.67 9.67
N LEU A 122 0.91 -0.60 9.27
CA LEU A 122 1.49 -1.41 8.22
C LEU A 122 2.89 -1.87 8.61
N ILE A 123 3.17 -3.15 8.39
CA ILE A 123 4.52 -3.69 8.33
C ILE A 123 4.81 -4.03 6.87
N ILE A 124 5.97 -3.62 6.37
CA ILE A 124 6.51 -4.09 5.09
C ILE A 124 7.82 -4.80 5.36
N GLN A 125 7.94 -6.04 4.91
CA GLN A 125 9.22 -6.74 4.83
C GLN A 125 9.74 -6.65 3.40
N MET A 126 10.98 -6.18 3.29
CA MET A 126 11.66 -5.93 2.04
C MET A 126 12.90 -6.82 1.98
N GLY A 127 12.85 -7.85 1.14
CA GLY A 127 13.99 -8.74 0.91
C GLY A 127 15.05 -8.05 0.07
N MET A 128 16.31 -8.15 0.47
CA MET A 128 17.45 -7.69 -0.33
C MET A 128 18.16 -8.85 -1.02
N GLY A 129 18.72 -8.55 -2.20
CA GLY A 129 19.62 -9.46 -2.89
C GLY A 129 20.96 -9.64 -2.18
N ALA A 130 21.89 -10.33 -2.83
CA ALA A 130 23.21 -10.64 -2.27
C ALA A 130 24.11 -9.40 -2.04
N THR A 131 23.72 -8.24 -2.55
CA THR A 131 24.42 -6.96 -2.50
C THR A 131 23.61 -5.96 -1.67
N ALA A 132 24.30 -5.20 -0.81
CA ALA A 132 23.69 -4.11 -0.05
C ALA A 132 23.67 -2.84 -0.93
N PRO A 133 22.59 -2.04 -0.89
CA PRO A 133 22.55 -0.78 -1.61
C PRO A 133 23.52 0.22 -0.99
N THR A 134 24.04 1.13 -1.81
CA THR A 134 24.99 2.17 -1.38
C THR A 134 24.45 3.58 -1.60
N SER A 135 23.32 3.70 -2.30
CA SER A 135 22.67 4.97 -2.61
C SER A 135 21.17 4.77 -2.86
N GLY A 136 20.43 5.88 -2.84
CA GLY A 136 18.98 5.89 -3.04
C GLY A 136 18.18 5.59 -1.77
N GLU A 137 16.88 5.46 -1.96
CA GLU A 137 15.90 5.21 -0.91
C GLU A 137 14.70 4.43 -1.42
N VAL A 138 13.99 3.78 -0.50
CA VAL A 138 12.66 3.24 -0.75
C VAL A 138 11.64 4.17 -0.14
N GLN A 139 10.69 4.63 -0.95
CA GLN A 139 9.57 5.45 -0.51
C GLN A 139 8.28 4.63 -0.58
N VAL A 140 7.46 4.74 0.46
CA VAL A 140 6.19 4.04 0.58
C VAL A 140 5.08 5.08 0.57
N TYR A 141 4.19 4.96 -0.39
CA TYR A 141 3.01 5.80 -0.50
C TYR A 141 1.75 4.96 -0.31
N VAL A 142 0.68 5.61 0.16
CA VAL A 142 -0.66 5.03 0.19
C VAL A 142 -1.64 5.95 -0.52
N VAL A 143 -2.54 5.33 -1.27
CA VAL A 143 -3.77 5.94 -1.78
C VAL A 143 -4.92 5.31 -1.03
N GLU A 144 -5.75 6.11 -0.37
CA GLU A 144 -6.90 5.64 0.38
C GLU A 144 -8.19 6.19 -0.26
N LEU A 145 -9.19 5.33 -0.34
CA LEU A 145 -10.55 5.68 -0.74
C LEU A 145 -11.45 5.76 0.49
N PHE A 146 -12.35 6.75 0.50
CA PHE A 146 -13.31 6.99 1.56
C PHE A 146 -14.74 7.00 0.99
N HIS A 147 -15.72 6.56 1.78
CA HIS A 147 -17.15 6.71 1.52
C HIS A 147 -17.76 7.82 2.38
#